data_AF-A0A3N1CMZ9-F1
#
_entry.id   AF-A0A3N1CMZ9-F1
#
_cell.length_a   1.000
_cell.length_b   1.000
_cell.length_c   1.000
_cell.angle_alpha   90.00
_cell.angle_beta   90.00
_cell.angle_gamma   90.00
#
_symmetry.space_group_name_H-M   'P 1'
#
loop_
_entity.id
_entity.type
_entity.pdbx_description
1 polymer ?
#
loop_
_entity_poly.entity_id
_entity_poly.type
_entity_poly.pdbx_seq_one_letter_code
_entity_poly.pdbx_strand_id
1 'polypeptide(L)'
;MFAVDAVSFSRHRDPEVHRELRDAMYSIVRTACEETGLPWPECHVEDRGDGILVIAPEDTDVEAVIDDLADALRRMLGAYNHVLADPFRLRLRMAVSDGYVHLDGHGVIGGAVIHMFRLLDAPSFKREIGDRPGDLSLIVAAHLYEDVVQYATRLDPASFRPVTVSLKETFCHAWIRLSARSASAAPDFAEPTAEDAAKDLLLLLGRSIAEGALRRDPEPDGLRSALTAAIDQLLKLG
;
A
#
# COMPACT_ATOMS: atom_id res chain seq x y z
N MET A 1 5.59 6.83 10.36
CA MET A 1 6.23 5.83 9.46
C MET A 1 5.20 4.80 9.03
N PHE A 2 5.46 4.07 7.95
CA PHE A 2 4.60 2.96 7.55
C PHE A 2 5.41 1.83 6.91
N ALA A 3 4.84 0.64 6.91
CA ALA A 3 5.34 -0.48 6.13
C ALA A 3 4.22 -1.08 5.29
N VAL A 4 4.55 -1.54 4.10
CA VAL A 4 3.65 -2.30 3.24
C VAL A 4 4.26 -3.64 2.87
N ASP A 5 3.44 -4.67 2.71
CA ASP A 5 3.87 -5.94 2.12
C ASP A 5 2.82 -6.52 1.17
N ALA A 6 3.28 -7.34 0.23
CA ALA A 6 2.43 -8.06 -0.71
C ALA A 6 1.86 -9.34 -0.10
N VAL A 7 0.55 -9.53 -0.22
CA VAL A 7 -0.11 -10.76 0.21
C VAL A 7 0.22 -11.90 -0.74
N SER A 8 0.55 -13.07 -0.18
CA SER A 8 0.84 -14.29 -0.94
C SER A 8 2.00 -14.16 -1.94
N PHE A 9 2.93 -13.22 -1.72
CA PHE A 9 4.09 -13.01 -2.56
C PHE A 9 4.85 -14.31 -2.84
N SER A 10 5.14 -15.10 -1.79
CA SER A 10 5.88 -16.38 -1.88
C SER A 10 5.13 -17.54 -2.56
N ARG A 11 3.85 -17.36 -2.97
CA ARG A 11 3.10 -18.43 -3.65
C ARG A 11 3.49 -18.56 -5.12
N HIS A 12 3.96 -17.48 -5.74
CA HIS A 12 4.53 -17.52 -7.07
C HIS A 12 5.95 -18.07 -6.95
N ARG A 13 6.37 -18.98 -7.84
CA ARG A 13 7.74 -19.49 -7.88
C ARG A 13 8.55 -18.92 -9.05
N ASP A 14 7.89 -18.14 -9.89
CA ASP A 14 8.47 -17.53 -11.06
C ASP A 14 9.17 -16.21 -10.68
N PRO A 15 10.51 -16.14 -10.76
CA PRO A 15 11.26 -14.93 -10.40
C PRO A 15 10.88 -13.70 -11.23
N GLU A 16 10.36 -13.88 -12.45
CA GLU A 16 9.92 -12.78 -13.30
C GLU A 16 8.63 -12.15 -12.77
N VAL A 17 7.66 -12.97 -12.39
CA VAL A 17 6.43 -12.53 -11.71
C VAL A 17 6.75 -11.80 -10.39
N HIS A 18 7.71 -12.32 -9.61
CA HIS A 18 8.17 -11.64 -8.38
C HIS A 18 8.73 -10.27 -8.66
N ARG A 19 9.56 -10.14 -9.69
CA ARG A 19 10.14 -8.85 -10.10
C ARG A 19 9.03 -7.88 -10.51
N GLU A 20 8.11 -8.30 -11.36
CA GLU A 20 7.01 -7.46 -11.83
C GLU A 20 6.09 -7.01 -10.68
N LEU A 21 5.71 -7.90 -9.77
CA LEU A 21 4.91 -7.56 -8.59
C LEU A 21 5.65 -6.59 -7.67
N ARG A 22 6.96 -6.76 -7.50
CA ARG A 22 7.80 -5.85 -6.70
C ARG A 22 7.87 -4.48 -7.35
N ASP A 23 8.14 -4.40 -8.64
CA ASP A 23 8.20 -3.12 -9.37
C ASP A 23 6.82 -2.41 -9.38
N ALA A 24 5.72 -3.16 -9.53
CA ALA A 24 4.37 -2.64 -9.39
C ALA A 24 4.10 -2.08 -7.98
N MET A 25 4.49 -2.80 -6.92
CA MET A 25 4.35 -2.35 -5.53
C MET A 25 5.11 -1.04 -5.30
N TYR A 26 6.38 -0.97 -5.71
CA TYR A 26 7.18 0.26 -5.58
C TYR A 26 6.56 1.42 -6.36
N SER A 27 6.12 1.19 -7.60
CA SER A 27 5.49 2.21 -8.43
C SER A 27 4.21 2.75 -7.80
N ILE A 28 3.31 1.86 -7.34
CA ILE A 28 2.05 2.24 -6.67
C ILE A 28 2.32 3.02 -5.39
N VAL A 29 3.18 2.50 -4.51
CA VAL A 29 3.45 3.13 -3.20
C VAL A 29 4.08 4.49 -3.38
N ARG A 30 5.08 4.61 -4.26
CA ARG A 30 5.72 5.89 -4.56
C ARG A 30 4.74 6.88 -5.17
N THR A 31 3.92 6.45 -6.12
CA THR A 31 2.92 7.33 -6.76
C THR A 31 1.92 7.85 -5.74
N ALA A 32 1.41 6.96 -4.88
CA ALA A 32 0.49 7.34 -3.82
C ALA A 32 1.12 8.34 -2.84
N CYS A 33 2.37 8.13 -2.44
CA CYS A 33 3.10 9.08 -1.59
C CYS A 33 3.21 10.46 -2.23
N GLU A 34 3.67 10.52 -3.48
CA GLU A 34 3.85 11.78 -4.19
C GLU A 34 2.50 12.50 -4.45
N GLU A 35 1.43 11.76 -4.72
CA GLU A 35 0.06 12.30 -4.89
C GLU A 35 -0.47 12.94 -3.60
N THR A 36 -0.21 12.31 -2.45
CA THR A 36 -0.69 12.79 -1.15
C THR A 36 0.28 13.76 -0.48
N GLY A 37 1.26 14.28 -1.23
CA GLY A 37 2.20 15.28 -0.74
C GLY A 37 3.28 14.74 0.21
N LEU A 38 3.43 13.42 0.35
CA LEU A 38 4.55 12.82 1.08
C LEU A 38 5.81 12.85 0.18
N PRO A 39 6.85 13.63 0.53
CA PRO A 39 8.02 13.81 -0.32
C PRO A 39 8.88 12.54 -0.34
N TRP A 40 8.63 11.65 -1.30
CA TRP A 40 9.35 10.38 -1.45
C TRP A 40 10.89 10.52 -1.42
N PRO A 41 11.52 11.53 -2.05
CA PRO A 41 12.98 11.70 -1.99
C PRO A 41 13.53 12.04 -0.59
N GLU A 42 12.68 12.56 0.30
CA GLU A 42 13.04 12.92 1.67
C GLU A 42 12.72 11.80 2.66
N CYS A 43 12.02 10.75 2.20
CA CYS A 43 11.76 9.57 3.01
C CYS A 43 12.99 8.65 3.06
N HIS A 44 13.24 8.04 4.23
CA HIS A 44 14.12 6.88 4.30
C HIS A 44 13.33 5.63 3.92
N VAL A 45 13.77 4.95 2.85
CA VAL A 45 13.07 3.80 2.28
C VAL A 45 13.95 2.56 2.34
N GLU A 46 13.45 1.47 2.92
CA GLU A 46 14.13 0.17 2.91
C GLU A 46 13.33 -0.88 2.14
N ASP A 47 14.05 -1.65 1.33
CA ASP A 47 13.55 -2.87 0.73
C ASP A 47 13.53 -4.01 1.75
N ARG A 48 12.40 -4.73 1.81
CA ARG A 48 12.17 -5.87 2.70
C ARG A 48 11.87 -7.17 1.94
N GLY A 49 12.16 -7.20 0.64
CA GLY A 49 11.91 -8.32 -0.26
C GLY A 49 10.48 -8.28 -0.82
N ASP A 50 9.51 -8.67 0.00
CA ASP A 50 8.08 -8.67 -0.34
C ASP A 50 7.34 -7.41 0.15
N GLY A 51 8.08 -6.43 0.66
CA GLY A 51 7.53 -5.21 1.24
C GLY A 51 8.50 -4.04 1.25
N ILE A 52 8.00 -2.90 1.73
CA ILE A 52 8.70 -1.62 1.80
C ILE A 52 8.52 -1.04 3.20
N LEU A 53 9.60 -0.59 3.82
CA LEU A 53 9.55 0.27 5.01
C LEU A 53 9.78 1.71 4.57
N VAL A 54 8.93 2.64 5.03
CA VAL A 54 9.06 4.06 4.76
C VAL A 54 9.04 4.85 6.07
N ILE A 55 10.14 5.54 6.36
CA ILE A 55 10.22 6.56 7.41
C ILE A 55 10.07 7.92 6.75
N ALA A 56 8.95 8.55 7.04
CA ALA A 56 8.60 9.88 6.56
C ALA A 56 9.36 10.98 7.36
N PRO A 57 9.50 12.20 6.80
CA PRO A 57 9.99 13.36 7.54
C PRO A 57 9.23 13.61 8.85
N GLU A 58 9.90 14.21 9.84
CA GLU A 58 9.35 14.43 11.19
C GLU A 58 8.09 15.30 11.22
N ASP A 59 7.91 16.19 10.24
CA ASP A 59 6.77 17.09 10.09
C ASP A 59 5.61 16.51 9.25
N THR A 60 5.70 15.22 8.90
CA THR A 60 4.64 14.53 8.14
C THR A 60 3.36 14.43 8.95
N ASP A 61 2.25 14.83 8.34
CA ASP A 61 0.92 14.64 8.91
C ASP A 61 0.55 13.15 8.97
N VAL A 62 0.40 12.62 10.18
CA VAL A 62 0.07 11.22 10.41
C VAL A 62 -1.39 10.91 10.01
N GLU A 63 -2.32 11.87 10.13
CA GLU A 63 -3.70 11.69 9.65
C GLU A 63 -3.70 11.46 8.13
N ALA A 64 -2.91 12.25 7.39
CA ALA A 64 -2.76 12.09 5.94
C ALA A 64 -2.15 10.73 5.55
N VAL A 65 -1.22 10.17 6.35
CA VAL A 65 -0.67 8.82 6.10
C VAL A 65 -1.70 7.72 6.36
N ILE A 66 -2.55 7.89 7.38
CA ILE A 66 -3.58 6.91 7.75
C ILE A 66 -4.78 6.97 6.79
N ASP A 67 -5.11 8.15 6.29
CA ASP A 67 -6.31 8.39 5.47
C ASP A 67 -5.95 8.61 3.99
N ASP A 68 -5.44 9.79 3.64
CA ASP A 68 -5.19 10.19 2.25
C ASP A 68 -4.29 9.18 1.51
N LEU A 69 -3.16 8.76 2.10
CA LEU A 69 -2.24 7.78 1.51
C LEU A 69 -2.88 6.39 1.40
N ALA A 70 -3.62 5.95 2.42
CA ALA A 70 -4.30 4.66 2.39
C ALA A 70 -5.39 4.62 1.31
N ASP A 71 -6.13 5.72 1.11
CA ASP A 71 -7.15 5.81 0.08
C ASP A 71 -6.56 5.92 -1.33
N ALA A 72 -5.45 6.65 -1.51
CA ALA A 72 -4.71 6.68 -2.78
C ALA A 72 -4.20 5.27 -3.14
N LEU A 73 -3.60 4.54 -2.19
CA LEU A 73 -3.17 3.16 -2.37
C LEU A 73 -4.35 2.25 -2.75
N ARG A 74 -5.47 2.35 -2.05
CA ARG A 74 -6.69 1.56 -2.33
C ARG A 74 -7.18 1.79 -3.76
N ARG A 75 -7.24 3.06 -4.18
CA ARG A 75 -7.71 3.46 -5.52
C ARG A 75 -6.77 2.93 -6.61
N MET A 76 -5.47 3.15 -6.47
CA MET A 76 -4.47 2.68 -7.43
C MET A 76 -4.41 1.15 -7.53
N LEU A 77 -4.49 0.44 -6.41
CA LEU A 77 -4.58 -1.03 -6.39
C LEU A 77 -5.86 -1.52 -7.08
N GLY A 78 -6.98 -0.82 -6.88
CA GLY A 78 -8.23 -1.12 -7.55
C GLY A 78 -8.13 -0.96 -9.06
N ALA A 79 -7.56 0.16 -9.54
CA ALA A 79 -7.34 0.39 -10.97
C ALA A 79 -6.38 -0.66 -11.57
N TYR A 80 -5.28 -0.95 -10.88
CA TYR A 80 -4.30 -1.95 -11.29
C TYR A 80 -4.90 -3.37 -11.39
N ASN A 81 -5.60 -3.82 -10.34
CA ASN A 81 -6.20 -5.16 -10.30
C ASN A 81 -7.48 -5.28 -11.14
N HIS A 82 -8.09 -4.18 -11.56
CA HIS A 82 -9.21 -4.22 -12.48
C HIS A 82 -8.79 -4.82 -13.84
N VAL A 83 -7.53 -4.61 -14.22
CA VAL A 83 -7.04 -4.99 -15.54
C VAL A 83 -6.10 -6.19 -15.48
N LEU A 84 -5.40 -6.39 -14.36
CA LEU A 84 -4.50 -7.53 -14.20
C LEU A 84 -5.18 -8.70 -13.49
N ALA A 85 -5.01 -9.88 -14.09
CA ALA A 85 -5.40 -11.16 -13.49
C ALA A 85 -4.22 -11.79 -12.73
N ASP A 86 -4.49 -12.90 -12.04
CA ASP A 86 -3.42 -13.75 -11.50
C ASP A 86 -2.49 -14.20 -12.64
N PRO A 87 -1.15 -14.24 -12.41
CA PRO A 87 -0.46 -14.04 -11.15
C PRO A 87 -0.06 -12.58 -10.85
N PHE A 88 -0.43 -11.62 -11.69
CA PHE A 88 0.02 -10.22 -11.60
C PHE A 88 -0.86 -9.34 -10.73
N ARG A 89 -1.96 -9.90 -10.18
CA ARG A 89 -2.82 -9.23 -9.22
C ARG A 89 -2.05 -8.93 -7.92
N LEU A 90 -2.10 -7.69 -7.47
CA LEU A 90 -1.36 -7.21 -6.30
C LEU A 90 -2.32 -6.84 -5.17
N ARG A 91 -2.14 -7.44 -3.99
CA ARG A 91 -2.88 -7.08 -2.77
C ARG A 91 -1.88 -6.72 -1.68
N LEU A 92 -2.10 -5.62 -0.98
CA LEU A 92 -1.17 -5.10 0.02
C LEU A 92 -1.77 -5.13 1.43
N ARG A 93 -0.91 -5.40 2.42
CA ARG A 93 -1.15 -5.00 3.81
C ARG A 93 -0.29 -3.80 4.12
N MET A 94 -0.83 -2.84 4.86
CA MET A 94 -0.14 -1.65 5.34
C MET A 94 -0.22 -1.59 6.85
N ALA A 95 0.89 -1.26 7.51
CA ALA A 95 0.95 -0.95 8.93
C ALA A 95 1.46 0.48 9.13
N VAL A 96 0.80 1.23 10.01
CA VAL A 96 1.20 2.61 10.36
C VAL A 96 1.44 2.71 11.86
N SER A 97 2.54 3.37 12.21
CA SER A 97 2.93 3.70 13.58
C SER A 97 3.77 4.97 13.56
N ASP A 98 3.87 5.66 14.68
CA ASP A 98 4.93 6.63 14.95
C ASP A 98 5.78 6.15 16.14
N GLY A 99 6.81 6.93 16.47
CA GLY A 99 7.71 6.68 17.57
C GLY A 99 9.19 6.84 17.21
N TYR A 100 10.03 6.85 18.25
CA TYR A 100 11.45 7.11 18.11
C TYR A 100 12.18 6.01 17.34
N VAL A 101 12.99 6.43 16.36
CA VAL A 101 13.84 5.57 15.54
C VAL A 101 15.24 6.16 15.42
N HIS A 102 16.23 5.30 15.21
CA HIS A 102 17.59 5.66 14.89
C HIS A 102 17.95 5.10 13.52
N LEU A 103 18.51 5.94 12.66
CA LEU A 103 19.00 5.56 11.33
C LEU A 103 20.52 5.38 11.42
N ASP A 104 21.03 4.26 10.92
CA ASP A 104 22.45 3.99 10.76
C ASP A 104 22.78 3.46 9.35
N GLY A 105 24.05 3.12 9.11
CA GLY A 105 24.49 2.57 7.82
C GLY A 105 23.94 1.18 7.48
N HIS A 106 23.23 0.54 8.40
CA HIS A 106 22.62 -0.78 8.25
C HIS A 106 21.10 -0.73 8.17
N GLY A 107 20.48 0.39 8.55
CA GLY A 107 19.05 0.64 8.37
C GLY A 107 18.42 1.35 9.56
N VAL A 108 17.13 1.02 9.82
CA VAL A 108 16.35 1.62 10.90
C VAL A 108 16.30 0.72 12.14
N ILE A 109 16.63 1.30 13.29
CA ILE A 109 16.56 0.67 14.60
C ILE A 109 15.53 1.39 15.46
N GLY A 110 14.61 0.66 16.08
CA GLY A 110 13.67 1.26 17.02
C GLY A 110 12.60 0.30 17.50
N GLY A 111 12.19 0.45 18.76
CA GLY A 111 11.08 -0.32 19.32
C GLY A 111 9.78 -0.12 18.56
N ALA A 112 9.53 1.10 18.07
CA ALA A 112 8.36 1.43 17.27
C ALA A 112 8.36 0.70 15.92
N VAL A 113 9.50 0.59 15.23
CA VAL A 113 9.61 -0.15 13.96
C VAL A 113 9.38 -1.64 14.18
N ILE A 114 9.99 -2.21 15.23
CA ILE A 114 9.78 -3.61 15.62
C ILE A 114 8.30 -3.84 15.93
N HIS A 115 7.67 -2.94 16.69
CA HIS A 115 6.26 -3.02 17.02
C HIS A 115 5.38 -2.98 15.76
N MET A 116 5.61 -2.02 14.86
CA MET A 116 4.87 -1.90 13.59
C MET A 116 4.96 -3.18 12.74
N PHE A 117 6.15 -3.76 12.59
CA PHE A 117 6.29 -5.04 11.90
C PHE A 117 5.56 -6.18 12.63
N ARG A 118 5.54 -6.18 13.96
CA ARG A 118 4.75 -7.17 14.72
C ARG A 118 3.25 -7.00 14.53
N LEU A 119 2.75 -5.78 14.31
CA LEU A 119 1.37 -5.53 13.88
C LEU A 119 1.12 -6.08 12.48
N LEU A 120 1.99 -5.72 11.51
CA LEU A 120 1.90 -6.17 10.12
C LEU A 120 1.92 -7.70 9.99
N ASP A 121 2.74 -8.36 10.81
CA ASP A 121 2.90 -9.81 10.82
C ASP A 121 1.90 -10.57 11.72
N ALA A 122 1.02 -9.85 12.42
CA ALA A 122 0.10 -10.46 13.37
C ALA A 122 -0.81 -11.50 12.67
N PRO A 123 -0.90 -12.75 13.16
CA PRO A 123 -1.78 -13.75 12.56
C PRO A 123 -3.25 -13.32 12.54
N SER A 124 -3.68 -12.53 13.54
CA SER A 124 -5.01 -11.93 13.55
C SER A 124 -5.20 -11.01 12.36
N PHE A 125 -4.26 -10.12 12.05
CA PHE A 125 -4.34 -9.26 10.88
C PHE A 125 -4.23 -10.00 9.54
N LYS A 126 -3.30 -10.97 9.41
CA LYS A 126 -3.14 -11.75 8.18
C LYS A 126 -4.40 -12.52 7.77
N ARG A 127 -5.19 -13.00 8.74
CA ARG A 127 -6.46 -13.68 8.47
C ARG A 127 -7.50 -12.75 7.85
N GLU A 128 -7.51 -11.50 8.27
CA GLU A 128 -8.52 -10.52 7.86
C GLU A 128 -8.46 -10.17 6.37
N ILE A 129 -7.26 -10.16 5.79
CA ILE A 129 -7.09 -9.99 4.34
C ILE A 129 -7.31 -11.31 3.58
N GLY A 130 -7.04 -12.47 4.21
CA GLY A 130 -7.27 -13.78 3.61
C GLY A 130 -8.76 -14.05 3.34
N ASP A 131 -9.62 -13.66 4.27
CA ASP A 131 -11.04 -14.04 4.28
C ASP A 131 -11.96 -13.06 3.55
N ARG A 132 -11.45 -11.89 3.14
CA ARG A 132 -12.27 -10.80 2.59
C ARG A 132 -11.85 -10.32 1.21
N PRO A 133 -12.82 -9.91 0.37
CA PRO A 133 -12.54 -9.30 -0.92
C PRO A 133 -12.09 -7.84 -0.67
N GLY A 134 -10.82 -7.55 -0.94
CA GLY A 134 -10.21 -6.23 -0.78
C GLY A 134 -8.73 -6.26 -1.15
N ASP A 135 -8.25 -5.20 -1.80
CA ASP A 135 -6.88 -5.15 -2.32
C ASP A 135 -5.90 -4.43 -1.37
N LEU A 136 -6.41 -3.67 -0.40
CA LEU A 136 -5.63 -3.05 0.68
C LEU A 136 -6.26 -3.37 2.06
N SER A 137 -5.42 -3.72 3.03
CA SER A 137 -5.78 -3.77 4.45
C SER A 137 -4.81 -2.93 5.26
N LEU A 138 -5.33 -2.07 6.13
CA LEU A 138 -4.54 -1.19 6.99
C LEU A 138 -4.64 -1.66 8.44
N ILE A 139 -3.51 -1.66 9.15
CA ILE A 139 -3.44 -1.75 10.60
C ILE A 139 -2.72 -0.53 11.18
N VAL A 140 -3.29 0.09 12.20
CA VAL A 140 -2.71 1.23 12.91
C VAL A 140 -2.41 0.84 14.36
N ALA A 141 -1.30 1.36 14.88
CA ALA A 141 -0.95 1.20 16.28
C ALA A 141 -1.98 1.86 17.21
N ALA A 142 -2.10 1.36 18.44
CA ALA A 142 -3.11 1.82 19.40
C ALA A 142 -3.12 3.32 19.64
N HIS A 143 -1.94 3.88 19.96
CA HIS A 143 -1.79 5.30 20.23
C HIS A 143 -2.21 6.16 19.03
N LEU A 144 -1.92 5.74 17.78
CA LEU A 144 -2.40 6.48 16.62
C LEU A 144 -3.91 6.46 16.48
N TYR A 145 -4.57 5.37 16.83
CA TYR A 145 -6.02 5.35 16.84
C TYR A 145 -6.58 6.27 17.92
N GLU A 146 -6.06 6.16 19.14
CA GLU A 146 -6.51 6.89 20.32
C GLU A 146 -6.26 8.40 20.22
N ASP A 147 -5.10 8.81 19.67
CA ASP A 147 -4.64 10.20 19.66
C ASP A 147 -4.91 10.92 18.33
N VAL A 148 -4.99 10.19 17.21
CA VAL A 148 -5.19 10.78 15.86
C VAL A 148 -6.58 10.43 15.33
N VAL A 149 -6.86 9.13 15.13
CA VAL A 149 -8.09 8.70 14.45
C VAL A 149 -9.34 9.15 15.20
N GLN A 150 -9.39 9.03 16.53
CA GLN A 150 -10.54 9.44 17.34
C GLN A 150 -10.92 10.92 17.21
N TYR A 151 -9.97 11.78 16.85
CA TYR A 151 -10.15 13.22 16.74
C TYR A 151 -10.06 13.74 15.30
N ALA A 152 -9.87 12.84 14.34
CA ALA A 152 -9.77 13.17 12.94
C ALA A 152 -11.07 13.82 12.44
N THR A 153 -10.91 14.77 11.53
CA THR A 153 -12.06 15.51 10.97
C THR A 153 -12.50 14.95 9.62
N ARG A 154 -11.59 14.24 8.93
CA ARG A 154 -11.78 13.71 7.59
C ARG A 154 -11.94 12.18 7.57
N LEU A 155 -11.54 11.52 8.66
CA LEU A 155 -11.55 10.08 8.82
C LEU A 155 -12.64 9.65 9.82
N ASP A 156 -13.54 8.76 9.41
CA ASP A 156 -14.54 8.19 10.32
C ASP A 156 -13.90 7.14 11.25
N PRO A 157 -13.85 7.36 12.59
CA PRO A 157 -13.30 6.38 13.51
C PRO A 157 -14.06 5.04 13.49
N ALA A 158 -15.37 5.05 13.18
CA ALA A 158 -16.19 3.85 13.12
C ALA A 158 -15.83 2.94 11.93
N SER A 159 -15.06 3.44 10.95
CA SER A 159 -14.51 2.64 9.85
C SER A 159 -13.37 1.69 10.30
N PHE A 160 -12.86 1.86 11.51
CA PHE A 160 -11.87 0.98 12.11
C PHE A 160 -12.51 0.02 13.10
N ARG A 161 -11.97 -1.19 13.15
CA ARG A 161 -12.32 -2.17 14.18
C ARG A 161 -11.10 -2.54 15.00
N PRO A 162 -11.28 -2.76 16.32
CA PRO A 162 -10.19 -3.22 17.15
C PRO A 162 -9.81 -4.67 16.80
N VAL A 163 -8.53 -4.98 16.94
CA VAL A 163 -7.98 -6.33 16.85
C VAL A 163 -6.95 -6.53 17.95
N THR A 164 -6.92 -7.74 18.53
CA THR A 164 -5.85 -8.13 19.43
C THR A 164 -4.69 -8.67 18.62
N VAL A 165 -3.51 -8.09 18.82
CA VAL A 165 -2.25 -8.56 18.25
C VAL A 165 -1.51 -9.37 19.31
N SER A 166 -1.16 -10.60 18.94
CA SER A 166 -0.29 -11.48 19.72
C SER A 166 0.76 -12.06 18.78
N LEU A 167 2.01 -11.60 18.90
CA LEU A 167 3.13 -12.08 18.09
C LEU A 167 4.45 -11.82 18.82
N LYS A 168 5.27 -12.87 18.97
CA LYS A 168 6.52 -12.83 19.75
C LYS A 168 6.25 -12.26 21.15
N GLU A 169 6.98 -11.23 21.56
CA GLU A 169 6.83 -10.57 22.86
C GLU A 169 5.78 -9.44 22.84
N THR A 170 5.05 -9.25 21.73
CA THR A 170 4.01 -8.22 21.63
C THR A 170 2.64 -8.83 21.89
N PHE A 171 1.95 -8.25 22.88
CA PHE A 171 0.52 -8.45 23.15
C PHE A 171 -0.12 -7.07 23.34
N CYS A 172 -0.91 -6.61 22.36
CA CYS A 172 -1.51 -5.28 22.38
C CYS A 172 -2.82 -5.22 21.59
N HIS A 173 -3.53 -4.10 21.72
CA HIS A 173 -4.60 -3.73 20.79
C HIS A 173 -4.03 -2.95 19.60
N ALA A 174 -4.68 -3.10 18.47
CA ALA A 174 -4.46 -2.32 17.26
C ALA A 174 -5.81 -2.14 16.56
N TRP A 175 -5.85 -1.26 15.56
CA TRP A 175 -7.07 -0.98 14.82
C TRP A 175 -6.86 -1.25 13.34
N ILE A 176 -7.87 -1.84 12.70
CA ILE A 176 -7.78 -2.19 11.29
C ILE A 176 -8.91 -1.55 10.50
N ARG A 177 -8.53 -0.94 9.38
CA ARG A 177 -9.43 -0.43 8.34
C ARG A 177 -9.25 -1.32 7.13
N LEU A 178 -10.35 -1.92 6.68
CA LEU A 178 -10.34 -2.78 5.51
C LEU A 178 -10.95 -2.06 4.33
N SER A 179 -10.32 -2.18 3.17
CA SER A 179 -10.94 -1.73 1.93
C SER A 179 -12.00 -2.73 1.49
N ALA A 180 -13.21 -2.27 1.22
CA ALA A 180 -14.16 -3.06 0.45
C ALA A 180 -13.59 -3.31 -0.95
N ARG A 181 -13.87 -4.48 -1.56
CA ARG A 181 -13.60 -4.69 -2.98
C ARG A 181 -14.32 -3.61 -3.76
N SER A 182 -13.62 -2.92 -4.65
CA SER A 182 -14.25 -2.18 -5.74
C SER A 182 -15.09 -3.18 -6.53
N ALA A 183 -16.38 -3.20 -6.25
CA ALA A 183 -17.36 -4.03 -6.90
C ALA A 183 -18.66 -3.24 -6.90
N SER A 184 -18.76 -2.24 -7.78
CA SER A 184 -20.00 -1.71 -8.34
C SER A 184 -21.20 -1.87 -7.38
N ALA A 185 -21.21 -1.17 -6.24
CA ALA A 185 -22.38 -1.09 -5.33
C ALA A 185 -22.17 -0.16 -4.11
N ALA A 186 -22.24 1.16 -4.37
CA ALA A 186 -22.88 2.21 -3.54
C ALA A 186 -22.36 2.53 -2.11
N PRO A 187 -22.78 3.67 -1.50
CA PRO A 187 -22.12 4.95 -1.67
C PRO A 187 -21.60 5.49 -0.34
N ASP A 188 -20.30 5.79 -0.28
CA ASP A 188 -19.79 6.83 0.63
C ASP A 188 -18.48 7.45 0.09
N PHE A 189 -17.86 6.79 -0.87
CA PHE A 189 -16.82 7.37 -1.72
C PHE A 189 -17.23 7.12 -3.17
N ALA A 190 -17.24 8.17 -4.01
CA ALA A 190 -17.50 8.01 -5.43
C ALA A 190 -16.60 6.90 -5.99
N GLU A 191 -17.17 5.90 -6.69
CA GLU A 191 -16.33 4.95 -7.41
C GLU A 191 -15.45 5.75 -8.38
N PRO A 192 -14.14 5.46 -8.45
CA PRO A 192 -13.25 6.15 -9.38
C PRO A 192 -13.86 6.06 -10.78
N THR A 193 -14.00 7.19 -11.46
CA THR A 193 -14.49 7.17 -12.83
C THR A 193 -13.52 6.38 -13.72
N ALA A 194 -13.97 5.91 -14.89
CA ALA A 194 -13.06 5.29 -15.86
C ALA A 194 -11.88 6.23 -16.21
N GLU A 195 -12.11 7.55 -16.16
CA GLU A 195 -11.09 8.57 -16.34
C GLU A 195 -10.06 8.60 -15.19
N ASP A 196 -10.51 8.50 -13.93
CA ASP A 196 -9.62 8.46 -12.76
C ASP A 196 -8.77 7.19 -12.75
N ALA A 197 -9.38 6.04 -13.08
CA ALA A 197 -8.65 4.79 -13.24
C ALA A 197 -7.63 4.86 -14.39
N ALA A 198 -7.99 5.47 -15.52
CA ALA A 198 -7.06 5.66 -16.63
C ALA A 198 -5.89 6.58 -16.26
N LYS A 199 -6.14 7.66 -15.50
CA LYS A 199 -5.09 8.55 -14.97
C LYS A 199 -4.12 7.77 -14.07
N ASP A 200 -4.61 6.94 -13.16
CA ASP A 200 -3.75 6.10 -12.32
C ASP A 200 -2.88 5.17 -13.15
N LEU A 201 -3.48 4.45 -14.09
CA LEU A 201 -2.73 3.53 -14.94
C LEU A 201 -1.71 4.26 -15.80
N LEU A 202 -2.02 5.47 -16.28
CA LEU A 202 -1.07 6.33 -16.99
C LEU A 202 0.10 6.76 -16.09
N LEU A 203 -0.15 7.12 -14.84
CA LEU A 203 0.91 7.45 -13.87
C LEU A 203 1.81 6.23 -13.61
N LEU A 204 1.21 5.06 -13.39
CA LEU A 204 1.95 3.81 -13.17
C LEU A 204 2.77 3.42 -14.41
N LEU A 205 2.20 3.52 -15.61
CA LEU A 205 2.87 3.24 -16.88
C LEU A 205 4.03 4.21 -17.11
N GLY A 206 3.81 5.51 -16.90
CA GLY A 206 4.84 6.54 -17.05
C GLY A 206 6.04 6.29 -16.14
N ARG A 207 5.81 5.87 -14.88
CA ARG A 207 6.90 5.48 -13.97
C ARG A 207 7.59 4.21 -14.39
N SER A 208 6.84 3.17 -14.75
CA SER A 208 7.40 1.90 -15.22
C SER A 208 8.37 2.14 -16.39
N ILE A 209 8.00 2.99 -17.35
CA ILE A 209 8.86 3.39 -18.47
C ILE A 209 10.12 4.13 -17.99
N ALA A 210 9.98 5.10 -17.08
CA ALA A 210 11.11 5.88 -16.57
C ALA A 210 12.11 5.01 -15.80
N GLU A 211 11.64 4.08 -14.98
CA GLU A 211 12.48 3.18 -14.18
C GLU A 211 13.16 2.10 -15.03
N GLY A 212 12.46 1.53 -16.02
CA GLY A 212 13.06 0.60 -16.98
C GLY A 212 14.22 1.23 -17.76
N ALA A 213 14.06 2.49 -18.19
CA ALA A 213 15.12 3.23 -18.87
C ALA A 213 16.38 3.45 -18.00
N LEU A 214 16.20 3.61 -16.67
CA LEU A 214 17.30 3.75 -15.71
C LEU A 214 18.04 2.43 -15.45
N ARG A 215 17.35 1.29 -15.43
CA ARG A 215 17.93 -0.02 -15.07
C ARG A 215 18.67 -0.73 -16.21
N ARG A 216 18.44 -0.35 -17.48
CA ARG A 216 18.98 -1.04 -18.68
C ARG A 216 18.67 -2.55 -18.72
N ASP A 217 17.61 -2.98 -18.05
CA ASP A 217 17.14 -4.37 -18.10
C ASP A 217 16.40 -4.62 -19.44
N PRO A 218 16.45 -5.83 -20.02
CA PRO A 218 15.51 -6.21 -21.07
C PRO A 218 14.09 -6.16 -20.47
N GLU A 219 13.17 -5.46 -21.14
CA GLU A 219 11.84 -5.13 -20.61
C GLU A 219 11.09 -6.36 -20.10
N PRO A 220 10.39 -6.27 -18.95
CA PRO A 220 9.25 -7.13 -18.69
C PRO A 220 8.10 -6.72 -19.62
N ASP A 221 7.93 -7.48 -20.70
CA ASP A 221 6.89 -7.24 -21.73
C ASP A 221 5.46 -7.35 -21.16
N GLY A 222 5.28 -8.04 -20.03
CA GLY A 222 3.96 -8.36 -19.45
C GLY A 222 3.24 -7.15 -18.89
N LEU A 223 3.80 -6.52 -17.84
CA LEU A 223 3.17 -5.41 -17.14
C LEU A 223 2.95 -4.19 -18.05
N ARG A 224 3.96 -3.78 -18.82
CA ARG A 224 3.87 -2.61 -19.70
C ARG A 224 2.83 -2.80 -20.79
N SER A 225 2.81 -3.97 -21.44
CA SER A 225 1.81 -4.27 -22.47
C SER A 225 0.41 -4.35 -21.88
N ALA A 226 0.25 -4.93 -20.69
CA ALA A 226 -1.04 -5.02 -20.02
C ALA A 226 -1.57 -3.64 -19.62
N LEU A 227 -0.74 -2.77 -19.02
CA LEU A 227 -1.10 -1.39 -18.70
C LEU A 227 -1.46 -0.58 -19.97
N THR A 228 -0.69 -0.74 -21.05
CA THR A 228 -0.97 -0.03 -22.31
C THR A 228 -2.31 -0.46 -22.91
N ALA A 229 -2.57 -1.78 -22.97
CA ALA A 229 -3.83 -2.32 -23.47
C ALA A 229 -5.03 -1.89 -22.59
N ALA A 230 -4.83 -1.80 -21.28
CA ALA A 230 -5.82 -1.32 -20.33
C ALA A 230 -6.25 0.12 -20.60
N ILE A 231 -5.27 1.00 -20.74
CA ILE A 231 -5.49 2.43 -20.99
C ILE A 231 -6.25 2.61 -22.30
N ASP A 232 -5.84 1.92 -23.35
CA ASP A 232 -6.53 1.93 -24.65
C ASP A 232 -7.99 1.47 -24.55
N GLN A 233 -8.29 0.50 -23.69
CA GLN A 233 -9.65 0.00 -23.50
C GLN A 233 -10.51 0.99 -22.71
N LEU A 234 -9.97 1.58 -21.63
CA LEU A 234 -10.68 2.58 -20.82
C LEU A 234 -10.99 3.85 -21.63
N LEU A 235 -10.04 4.33 -22.43
CA LEU A 235 -10.21 5.51 -23.28
C LEU A 235 -11.20 5.30 -24.44
N LYS A 236 -11.52 4.07 -24.81
CA LYS A 236 -12.55 3.75 -25.84
C LYS A 236 -13.97 3.70 -25.27
N LEU A 237 -14.13 3.64 -23.95
CA LEU A 237 -15.42 3.47 -23.26
C LEU A 237 -15.96 4.78 -22.66
N GLY A 238 -15.17 5.86 -22.66
CA GLY A 238 -15.58 7.22 -22.29
C GLY A 238 -15.72 8.12 -23.51
#